data_AF-J4G0R4-F1
#
_entry.id   AF-J4G0R4-F1
#
_cell.length_a   1.000
_cell.length_b   1.000
_cell.length_c   1.000
_cell.angle_alpha   90.00
_cell.angle_beta   90.00
_cell.angle_gamma   90.00
#
_symmetry.space_group_name_H-M   'P 1'
#
loop_
_entity.id
_entity.type
_entity.pdbx_description
1 polymer ?
#
loop_
_entity_poly.entity_id
_entity_poly.type
_entity_poly.pdbx_seq_one_letter_code
_entity_poly.pdbx_strand_id
1 'polypeptide(L)'
;MRRNCSPKREVIYEENGTIVVWQWLGFNRYLPPGKTMQKLMRGCASDYRNSESFKVLSAYNLPTDTPNVAIYTSVDHDPLAFIPMGKFIRIVNITRFQPRRPPGFPVDDEVVKLARRMHLDDNPVEQLRTDEPQGDRGLQDEEEADNEQLHPESAEEEAYGDGENEESPSPQPSILLTNLFDSVSGWDIDLAAIPESKRAEFPKIGLCEVAPSGNLVLGVGAKSTLYIWRLSG
;
A
#
# COMPACT_ATOMS: atom_id res chain seq x y z
N MET A 1 -30.13 -15.00 42.06
CA MET A 1 -30.38 -14.40 40.73
C MET A 1 -29.09 -14.38 39.93
N ARG A 2 -28.95 -15.23 38.91
CA ARG A 2 -27.81 -15.19 37.96
C ARG A 2 -28.17 -14.23 36.82
N ARG A 3 -27.35 -13.21 36.57
CA ARG A 3 -27.51 -12.32 35.42
C ARG A 3 -27.05 -13.08 34.18
N ASN A 4 -27.98 -13.40 33.29
CA ASN A 4 -27.65 -13.90 31.95
C ASN A 4 -27.04 -12.74 31.16
N CYS A 5 -25.71 -12.71 31.06
CA CYS A 5 -25.02 -11.86 30.10
C CYS A 5 -25.22 -12.51 28.72
N SER A 6 -26.10 -11.95 27.89
CA SER A 6 -26.25 -12.40 26.51
C SER A 6 -24.91 -12.24 25.78
N PRO A 7 -24.41 -13.27 25.07
CA PRO A 7 -23.16 -13.15 24.34
C PRO A 7 -23.28 -12.01 23.33
N LYS A 8 -22.39 -11.02 23.42
CA LYS A 8 -22.29 -9.96 22.42
C LYS A 8 -21.90 -10.65 21.11
N ARG A 9 -22.72 -10.51 20.07
CA ARG A 9 -22.36 -10.99 18.73
C ARG A 9 -21.14 -10.19 18.29
N GLU A 10 -20.05 -10.88 17.99
CA GLU A 10 -18.90 -10.27 17.33
C GLU A 10 -19.39 -9.74 15.98
N VAL A 11 -19.26 -8.42 15.79
CA VAL A 11 -19.57 -7.78 14.51
C VAL A 11 -18.37 -8.06 13.62
N ILE A 12 -18.52 -8.97 12.66
CA ILE A 12 -17.51 -9.23 11.65
C ILE A 12 -17.52 -8.03 10.69
N TYR A 13 -16.36 -7.40 10.52
CA TYR A 13 -16.16 -6.31 9.59
C TYR A 13 -15.61 -6.88 8.28
N GLU A 14 -16.30 -6.62 7.17
CA GLU A 14 -15.90 -7.05 5.83
C GLU A 14 -15.50 -5.83 5.00
N GLU A 15 -14.29 -5.87 4.43
CA GLU A 15 -13.79 -4.84 3.52
C GLU A 15 -13.66 -5.40 2.10
N ASN A 16 -13.76 -4.51 1.11
CA ASN A 16 -13.44 -4.86 -0.27
C ASN A 16 -11.97 -5.25 -0.39
N GLY A 17 -11.69 -6.33 -1.14
CA GLY A 17 -10.34 -6.61 -1.58
C GLY A 17 -9.80 -5.47 -2.45
N THR A 18 -8.49 -5.33 -2.55
CA THR A 18 -7.87 -4.33 -3.43
C THR A 18 -6.78 -5.00 -4.26
N ILE A 19 -6.73 -4.68 -5.56
CA ILE A 19 -5.59 -5.00 -6.42
C ILE A 19 -4.76 -3.74 -6.65
N VAL A 20 -3.46 -3.82 -6.35
CA VAL A 20 -2.52 -2.70 -6.47
C VAL A 20 -1.36 -3.12 -7.36
N VAL A 21 -1.13 -2.36 -8.43
CA VAL A 21 0.09 -2.50 -9.24
C VAL A 21 1.07 -1.44 -8.76
N TRP A 22 2.26 -1.87 -8.40
CA TRP A 22 3.33 -1.00 -7.94
C TRP A 22 4.63 -1.31 -8.68
N GLN A 23 5.45 -0.28 -8.85
CA GLN A 23 6.77 -0.38 -9.46
C GLN A 23 7.83 -0.24 -8.39
N TRP A 24 8.70 -1.23 -8.26
CA TRP A 24 9.91 -1.07 -7.45
C TRP A 24 10.88 -0.09 -8.13
N LEU A 25 11.10 1.07 -7.52
CA LEU A 25 11.96 2.12 -8.10
C LEU A 25 13.43 1.70 -8.13
N GLY A 26 13.83 0.82 -7.20
CA GLY A 26 15.16 0.22 -7.18
C GLY A 26 15.43 -0.72 -8.35
N PHE A 27 14.40 -1.29 -8.99
CA PHE A 27 14.59 -2.30 -10.05
C PHE A 27 15.46 -1.77 -11.20
N ASN A 28 15.14 -0.59 -11.75
CA ASN A 28 15.92 0.00 -12.84
C ASN A 28 17.33 0.43 -12.41
N ARG A 29 17.51 0.70 -11.12
CA ARG A 29 18.81 1.12 -10.57
C ARG A 29 19.75 -0.07 -10.38
N TYR A 30 19.24 -1.18 -9.83
CA TYR A 30 20.04 -2.37 -9.52
C TYR A 30 20.08 -3.39 -10.66
N LEU A 31 19.04 -3.42 -11.49
CA LEU A 31 18.86 -4.34 -12.62
C LEU A 31 18.56 -3.55 -13.91
N PRO A 32 19.43 -2.61 -14.34
CA PRO A 32 19.21 -1.84 -15.55
C PRO A 32 19.16 -2.77 -16.78
N PRO A 33 18.26 -2.50 -17.75
CA PRO A 33 18.10 -3.33 -18.93
C PRO A 33 19.42 -3.44 -19.71
N GLY A 34 19.76 -4.65 -20.14
CA GLY A 34 20.96 -4.93 -20.93
C GLY A 34 22.28 -5.01 -20.13
N LYS A 35 22.26 -4.86 -18.80
CA LYS A 35 23.45 -5.10 -17.96
C LYS A 35 23.37 -6.46 -17.28
N THR A 36 24.53 -7.09 -17.09
CA THR A 36 24.63 -8.32 -16.30
C THR A 36 24.34 -8.04 -14.83
N MET A 37 23.64 -8.97 -14.18
CA MET A 37 23.32 -8.86 -12.75
C MET A 37 24.62 -8.83 -11.94
N GLN A 38 24.81 -7.79 -11.14
CA GLN A 38 25.98 -7.68 -10.28
C GLN A 38 25.88 -8.70 -9.15
N LYS A 39 26.94 -9.50 -8.92
CA LYS A 39 26.98 -10.54 -7.88
C LYS A 39 26.81 -9.99 -6.45
N LEU A 40 27.16 -8.72 -6.24
CA LEU A 40 27.09 -8.05 -4.95
C LEU A 40 26.36 -6.71 -5.12
N MET A 41 25.12 -6.62 -4.64
CA MET A 41 24.36 -5.38 -4.58
C MET A 41 24.60 -4.71 -3.22
N ARG A 42 25.41 -3.66 -3.16
CA ARG A 42 25.56 -2.86 -1.93
C ARG A 42 24.44 -1.81 -1.91
N GLY A 43 23.49 -1.95 -0.98
CA GLY A 43 22.52 -0.88 -0.72
C GLY A 43 23.24 0.37 -0.21
N CYS A 44 22.89 1.56 -0.69
CA CYS A 44 23.40 2.80 -0.09
C CYS A 44 22.54 3.14 1.13
N ALA A 45 23.16 3.56 2.23
CA ALA A 45 22.43 3.95 3.45
C ALA A 45 21.45 5.12 3.21
N SER A 46 21.73 5.96 2.21
CA SER A 46 20.84 7.02 1.72
C SER A 46 19.56 6.50 1.05
N ASP A 47 19.55 5.23 0.59
CA ASP A 47 18.36 4.60 -0.03
C ASP A 47 17.28 4.27 1.01
N TYR A 48 17.65 4.10 2.28
CA TYR A 48 16.72 3.67 3.34
C TYR A 48 16.13 4.81 4.16
N ARG A 49 16.72 6.02 4.10
CA ARG A 49 16.33 7.09 5.03
C ARG A 49 15.07 7.85 4.62
N ASN A 50 14.71 7.93 3.34
CA ASN A 50 13.54 8.70 2.86
C ASN A 50 12.94 8.21 1.52
N SER A 51 13.37 7.07 0.95
CA SER A 51 12.87 6.66 -0.37
C SER A 51 11.67 5.73 -0.25
N GLU A 52 10.51 6.19 -0.74
CA GLU A 52 9.44 5.28 -1.13
C GLU A 52 10.06 4.28 -2.13
N SER A 53 10.36 3.07 -1.68
CA SER A 53 11.03 2.07 -2.53
C SER A 53 10.14 1.64 -3.69
N PHE A 54 8.85 1.95 -3.63
CA PHE A 54 7.85 1.61 -4.63
C PHE A 54 7.01 2.83 -5.01
N LYS A 55 6.54 2.85 -6.24
CA LYS A 55 5.53 3.77 -6.73
C LYS A 55 4.27 3.00 -7.07
N VAL A 56 3.15 3.35 -6.43
CA VAL A 56 1.84 2.80 -6.82
C VAL A 56 1.48 3.34 -8.20
N LEU A 57 1.33 2.43 -9.17
CA LEU A 57 0.94 2.77 -10.53
C LEU A 57 -0.59 2.80 -10.64
N SER A 58 -1.29 1.81 -10.10
CA SER A 58 -2.74 1.72 -10.16
C SER A 58 -3.29 0.96 -8.95
N ALA A 59 -4.54 1.24 -8.57
CA ALA A 59 -5.22 0.60 -7.45
C ALA A 59 -6.72 0.54 -7.76
N TYR A 60 -7.33 -0.62 -7.56
CA TYR A 60 -8.75 -0.86 -7.81
C TYR A 60 -9.37 -1.70 -6.70
N ASN A 61 -10.64 -1.43 -6.40
CA ASN A 61 -11.44 -2.29 -5.54
C ASN A 61 -11.81 -3.58 -6.29
N LEU A 62 -11.62 -4.70 -5.61
CA LEU A 62 -12.20 -6.00 -5.93
C LEU A 62 -13.52 -6.15 -5.18
N PRO A 63 -14.53 -6.83 -5.76
CA PRO A 63 -15.74 -7.16 -5.01
C PRO A 63 -15.45 -7.98 -3.75
N THR A 64 -16.22 -7.75 -2.69
CA THR A 64 -16.11 -8.50 -1.41
C THR A 64 -16.24 -10.01 -1.57
N ASP A 65 -16.95 -10.48 -2.61
CA ASP A 65 -17.16 -11.90 -2.88
C ASP A 65 -16.03 -12.56 -3.66
N THR A 66 -14.89 -11.87 -3.81
CA THR A 66 -13.68 -12.37 -4.48
C THR A 66 -12.73 -13.01 -3.46
N PRO A 67 -12.77 -14.34 -3.24
CA PRO A 67 -11.95 -14.97 -2.20
C PRO A 67 -10.48 -15.08 -2.60
N ASN A 68 -10.19 -15.15 -3.90
CA ASN A 68 -8.86 -15.45 -4.43
C ASN A 68 -8.64 -14.76 -5.77
N VAL A 69 -7.39 -14.45 -6.09
CA VAL A 69 -6.97 -13.95 -7.40
C VAL A 69 -5.72 -14.70 -7.81
N ALA A 70 -5.69 -15.21 -9.04
CA ALA A 70 -4.49 -15.83 -9.62
C ALA A 70 -3.87 -14.90 -10.67
N ILE A 71 -2.56 -14.75 -10.62
CA ILE A 71 -1.81 -13.93 -11.59
C ILE A 71 -1.04 -14.87 -12.51
N TYR A 72 -1.30 -14.76 -13.82
CA TYR A 72 -0.56 -15.44 -14.86
C TYR A 72 0.45 -14.48 -15.48
N THR A 73 1.71 -14.90 -15.55
CA THR A 73 2.79 -14.18 -16.21
C THR A 73 3.56 -15.13 -17.11
N SER A 74 3.90 -14.68 -18.31
CA SER A 74 4.70 -15.42 -19.27
C SER A 74 5.67 -14.46 -19.97
N VAL A 75 6.68 -15.00 -20.67
CA VAL A 75 7.63 -14.20 -21.44
C VAL A 75 6.94 -13.59 -22.68
N ASP A 76 6.00 -14.33 -23.26
CA ASP A 76 5.40 -13.99 -24.55
C ASP A 76 4.00 -13.37 -24.44
N HIS A 77 3.48 -13.22 -23.22
CA HIS A 77 2.11 -12.74 -22.99
C HIS A 77 2.07 -11.65 -21.92
N ASP A 78 1.13 -10.73 -22.08
CA ASP A 78 0.82 -9.75 -21.05
C ASP A 78 0.40 -10.44 -19.73
N PRO A 79 0.74 -9.86 -18.57
CA PRO A 79 0.28 -10.36 -17.29
C PRO A 79 -1.25 -10.27 -17.17
N LEU A 80 -1.88 -11.39 -16.82
CA LEU A 80 -3.33 -11.52 -16.68
C LEU A 80 -3.70 -11.84 -15.23
N ALA A 81 -4.78 -11.24 -14.72
CA ALA A 81 -5.38 -11.63 -13.45
C ALA A 81 -6.67 -12.42 -13.67
N PHE A 82 -6.80 -13.55 -13.00
CA PHE A 82 -7.94 -14.46 -13.04
C PHE A 82 -8.68 -14.38 -11.70
N ILE A 83 -9.94 -13.98 -11.76
CA ILE A 83 -10.72 -13.60 -10.60
C ILE A 83 -12.02 -14.43 -10.59
N PRO A 84 -12.11 -15.47 -9.75
CA PRO A 84 -13.34 -16.24 -9.57
C PRO A 84 -14.48 -15.36 -9.04
N MET A 85 -15.61 -15.38 -9.72
CA MET A 85 -16.81 -14.63 -9.39
C MET A 85 -18.03 -15.55 -9.40
N GLY A 86 -18.17 -16.35 -8.34
CA GLY A 86 -19.28 -17.29 -8.24
C GLY A 86 -19.22 -18.39 -9.30
N LYS A 87 -19.87 -18.23 -10.46
CA LYS A 87 -19.99 -19.27 -11.50
C LYS A 87 -19.17 -19.00 -12.76
N PHE A 88 -18.42 -17.91 -12.79
CA PHE A 88 -17.51 -17.57 -13.89
C PHE A 88 -16.18 -17.09 -13.31
N ILE A 89 -15.18 -17.00 -14.18
CA ILE A 89 -13.86 -16.42 -13.88
C ILE A 89 -13.72 -15.21 -14.78
N ARG A 90 -13.57 -14.03 -14.17
CA ARG A 90 -13.22 -12.79 -14.89
C ARG A 90 -11.72 -12.77 -15.12
N ILE A 91 -11.31 -12.53 -16.36
CA ILE A 91 -9.92 -12.32 -16.76
C ILE A 91 -9.74 -10.85 -17.09
N VAL A 92 -8.76 -10.20 -16.45
CA VAL A 92 -8.36 -8.83 -16.80
C VAL A 92 -6.88 -8.80 -17.19
N ASN A 93 -6.55 -8.00 -18.20
CA ASN A 93 -5.17 -7.75 -18.57
C ASN A 93 -4.61 -6.59 -17.71
N ILE A 94 -3.57 -6.87 -16.93
CA ILE A 94 -2.98 -5.92 -15.98
C ILE A 94 -2.32 -4.75 -16.72
N THR A 95 -1.85 -4.93 -17.96
CA THR A 95 -1.27 -3.84 -18.78
C THR A 95 -2.29 -2.77 -19.16
N ARG A 96 -3.59 -3.07 -19.07
CA ARG A 96 -4.69 -2.13 -19.34
C ARG A 96 -5.08 -1.28 -18.12
N PHE A 97 -4.44 -1.50 -16.98
CA PHE A 97 -4.74 -0.75 -15.77
C PHE A 97 -4.28 0.70 -15.98
N GLN A 98 -5.17 1.64 -15.66
CA GLN A 98 -4.90 3.05 -15.83
C GLN A 98 -4.04 3.58 -14.67
N PRO A 99 -3.03 4.43 -14.96
CA PRO A 99 -2.30 5.10 -13.91
C PRO A 99 -3.24 5.84 -12.97
N ARG A 100 -2.98 5.73 -11.65
CA ARG A 100 -3.70 6.47 -10.64
C ARG A 100 -3.56 7.96 -10.94
N ARG A 101 -4.69 8.68 -10.92
CA ARG A 101 -4.66 10.14 -11.00
C ARG A 101 -3.86 10.66 -9.81
N PRO A 102 -2.88 11.56 -10.02
CA PRO A 102 -2.18 12.18 -8.91
C PRO A 102 -3.21 12.81 -7.98
N PRO A 103 -3.03 12.74 -6.65
CA PRO A 103 -3.89 13.49 -5.75
C PRO A 103 -3.87 14.96 -6.19
N GLY A 104 -5.02 15.63 -6.09
CA GLY A 104 -5.09 17.06 -6.39
C GLY A 104 -4.02 17.80 -5.58
N PHE A 105 -3.23 18.64 -6.25
CA PHE A 105 -2.31 19.54 -5.59
C PHE A 105 -2.87 20.97 -5.68
N PRO A 106 -2.82 21.76 -4.59
CA PRO A 106 -2.36 21.41 -3.24
C PRO A 106 -3.24 20.35 -2.57
N VAL A 107 -2.61 19.45 -1.81
CA VAL A 107 -3.33 18.60 -0.85
C VAL A 107 -3.86 19.59 0.18
N ASP A 108 -5.18 19.82 0.18
CA ASP A 108 -5.98 20.70 1.06
C ASP A 108 -5.23 21.84 1.78
N ASP A 109 -5.70 23.08 1.71
CA ASP A 109 -4.98 24.24 2.28
C ASP A 109 -4.58 24.02 3.76
N GLU A 110 -5.32 23.21 4.51
CA GLU A 110 -4.98 22.77 5.86
C GLU A 110 -3.71 21.89 5.95
N VAL A 111 -3.51 20.94 5.04
CA VAL A 111 -2.29 20.12 4.99
C VAL A 111 -1.10 20.97 4.56
N VAL A 112 -1.29 21.92 3.63
CA VAL A 112 -0.24 22.90 3.28
C VAL A 112 0.11 23.78 4.48
N LYS A 113 -0.89 24.26 5.24
CA LYS A 113 -0.66 25.04 6.47
C LYS A 113 0.04 24.20 7.55
N LEU A 114 -0.30 22.92 7.69
CA LEU A 114 0.35 22.02 8.64
C LEU A 114 1.80 21.75 8.22
N ALA A 115 2.06 21.45 6.95
CA ALA A 115 3.41 21.26 6.43
C ALA A 115 4.27 22.52 6.56
N ARG A 116 3.68 23.71 6.37
CA ARG A 116 4.35 24.99 6.64
C ARG A 116 4.64 25.20 8.13
N ARG A 117 3.72 24.81 9.03
CA ARG A 117 3.96 24.82 10.48
C ARG A 117 5.01 23.82 10.95
N MET A 118 5.20 22.71 10.21
CA MET A 118 6.24 21.71 10.48
C MET A 118 7.61 22.10 9.89
N HIS A 119 7.68 23.13 9.06
CA HIS A 119 8.97 23.76 8.78
C HIS A 119 9.40 24.45 10.07
N LEU A 120 10.35 23.84 10.76
CA LEU A 120 11.15 24.54 11.75
C LEU A 120 11.83 25.67 10.98
N ASP A 121 11.29 26.88 11.08
CA ASP A 121 12.00 28.06 10.63
C ASP A 121 13.29 28.10 11.46
N ASP A 122 14.39 27.62 10.86
CA ASP A 122 15.76 27.87 11.28
C ASP A 122 16.10 29.36 11.05
N ASN A 123 15.19 30.26 11.41
CA ASN A 123 15.58 31.63 11.70
C ASN A 123 16.19 31.57 13.09
N PRO A 124 17.53 31.54 13.22
CA PRO A 124 18.13 31.77 14.52
C PRO A 124 17.56 33.10 14.99
N VAL A 125 17.01 33.07 16.21
CA VAL A 125 16.74 34.25 17.02
C VAL A 125 17.77 35.30 16.65
N GLU A 126 17.35 36.38 16.00
CA GLU A 126 18.13 37.60 15.96
C GLU A 126 18.34 37.95 17.42
N GLN A 127 19.45 37.47 17.97
CA GLN A 127 19.99 37.93 19.22
C GLN A 127 20.09 39.44 19.01
N LEU A 128 19.27 40.16 19.76
CA LEU A 128 19.49 41.57 20.03
C LEU A 128 20.98 41.73 20.33
N ARG A 129 21.73 42.18 19.33
CA ARG A 129 23.08 42.69 19.52
C ARG A 129 22.89 44.01 20.25
N THR A 130 22.87 43.93 21.57
CA THR A 130 23.34 45.00 22.42
C THR A 130 24.74 45.35 21.96
N ASP A 131 24.90 46.58 21.49
CA ASP A 131 26.18 47.22 21.21
C ASP A 131 27.08 47.12 22.45
N GLU A 132 28.13 46.30 22.39
CA GLU A 132 29.31 46.45 23.24
C GLU A 132 30.57 46.62 22.37
N PRO A 133 31.48 47.53 22.73
CA PRO A 133 32.61 47.90 21.91
C PRO A 133 33.82 46.98 22.12
N GLN A 134 34.46 46.64 20.99
CA GLN A 134 35.90 46.40 20.78
C GLN A 134 36.76 46.05 22.00
N GLY A 135 37.17 44.78 22.08
CA GLY A 135 38.29 44.31 22.88
C GLY A 135 39.16 43.34 22.06
N ASP A 136 40.28 43.86 21.58
CA ASP A 136 41.41 43.15 20.96
C ASP A 136 42.15 42.26 21.99
N ARG A 137 42.51 41.03 21.58
CA ARG A 137 43.41 40.00 22.16
C ARG A 137 42.80 38.64 21.82
N GLY A 138 43.48 37.61 21.32
CA GLY A 138 44.89 37.27 21.31
C GLY A 138 44.90 35.73 21.30
N LEU A 139 45.72 35.14 20.42
CA LEU A 139 45.88 33.70 20.23
C LEU A 139 46.23 32.97 21.54
N GLN A 140 45.59 31.82 21.79
CA GLN A 140 46.17 30.69 22.54
C GLN A 140 45.41 29.39 22.22
N ASP A 141 46.15 28.45 21.63
CA ASP A 141 45.90 27.00 21.67
C ASP A 141 46.03 26.51 23.12
N GLU A 142 45.12 25.64 23.60
CA GLU A 142 45.30 24.47 24.49
C GLU A 142 43.95 23.69 24.44
N GLU A 143 43.89 22.46 23.93
CA GLU A 143 44.03 21.17 24.64
C GLU A 143 43.13 20.96 25.88
N GLU A 144 42.57 19.74 25.92
CA GLU A 144 42.01 18.98 27.03
C GLU A 144 40.52 19.00 27.41
N ALA A 145 40.10 17.77 27.72
CA ALA A 145 39.19 17.35 28.78
C ALA A 145 37.76 16.92 28.40
N ASP A 146 37.61 15.60 28.33
CA ASP A 146 36.42 14.85 28.72
C ASP A 146 35.77 15.47 29.96
N ASN A 147 34.51 15.89 29.80
CA ASN A 147 33.67 16.27 30.93
C ASN A 147 32.34 15.50 30.82
N GLU A 148 32.35 14.27 31.34
CA GLU A 148 31.15 13.53 31.70
C GLU A 148 30.45 14.26 32.86
N GLN A 149 29.61 15.25 32.53
CA GLN A 149 28.65 15.82 33.48
C GLN A 149 27.37 14.99 33.50
N LEU A 150 27.29 14.16 34.54
CA LEU A 150 26.07 13.56 35.06
C LEU A 150 25.01 14.65 35.31
N HIS A 151 23.95 14.62 34.51
CA HIS A 151 22.76 15.44 34.75
C HIS A 151 21.94 14.84 35.91
N PRO A 152 21.54 15.64 36.91
CA PRO A 152 20.72 15.17 38.01
C PRO A 152 19.27 14.93 37.54
N GLU A 153 18.70 13.84 38.03
CA GLU A 153 17.29 13.48 37.92
C GLU A 153 16.42 14.62 38.47
N SER A 154 15.88 15.45 37.58
CA SER A 154 14.78 16.36 37.91
C SER A 154 13.48 15.58 37.84
N ALA A 155 12.91 15.32 39.02
CA ALA A 155 11.55 14.82 39.18
C ALA A 155 10.57 15.86 38.65
N GLU A 156 10.10 15.65 37.43
CA GLU A 156 8.99 16.42 36.86
C GLU A 156 7.68 15.77 37.32
N GLU A 157 7.03 16.44 38.28
CA GLU A 157 5.62 16.23 38.61
C GLU A 157 4.77 16.68 37.41
N GLU A 158 4.41 15.75 36.53
CA GLU A 158 3.40 16.02 35.51
C GLU A 158 2.01 16.03 36.16
N ALA A 159 1.54 17.25 36.42
CA ALA A 159 0.15 17.56 36.65
C ALA A 159 -0.66 17.14 35.41
N TYR A 160 -1.48 16.10 35.57
CA TYR A 160 -2.49 15.68 34.59
C TYR A 160 -3.50 16.80 34.40
N GLY A 161 -3.20 17.71 33.45
CA GLY A 161 -4.13 18.67 32.92
C GLY A 161 -5.29 17.92 32.27
N ASP A 162 -6.50 18.25 32.70
CA ASP A 162 -7.77 17.85 32.14
C ASP A 162 -7.84 18.33 30.69
N GLY A 163 -7.28 17.51 29.79
CA GLY A 163 -7.18 17.77 28.36
C GLY A 163 -8.58 17.75 27.77
N GLU A 164 -9.10 18.95 27.47
CA GLU A 164 -10.28 19.15 26.65
C GLU A 164 -10.20 18.21 25.43
N ASN A 165 -11.26 17.42 25.22
CA ASN A 165 -11.40 16.48 24.11
C ASN A 165 -10.91 17.10 22.80
N GLU A 166 -9.65 16.86 22.43
CA GLU A 166 -9.17 17.08 21.07
C GLU A 166 -9.96 16.11 20.20
N GLU A 167 -11.01 16.64 19.59
CA GLU A 167 -11.83 16.00 18.58
C GLU A 167 -10.86 15.38 17.57
N SER A 168 -10.68 14.06 17.67
CA SER A 168 -9.70 13.35 16.88
C SER A 168 -9.98 13.66 15.41
N PRO A 169 -8.99 14.18 14.65
CA PRO A 169 -9.22 14.67 13.31
C PRO A 169 -9.95 13.60 12.51
N SER A 170 -11.12 13.97 11.99
CA SER A 170 -11.97 13.11 11.18
C SER A 170 -11.10 12.38 10.16
N PRO A 171 -11.15 11.03 10.08
CA PRO A 171 -10.29 10.27 9.20
C PRO A 171 -10.44 10.82 7.79
N GLN A 172 -9.33 11.29 7.21
CA GLN A 172 -9.34 11.85 5.87
C GLN A 172 -10.01 10.87 4.90
N PRO A 173 -10.82 11.35 3.96
CA PRO A 173 -11.54 10.50 3.03
C PRO A 173 -10.54 9.61 2.31
N SER A 174 -10.61 8.31 2.56
CA SER A 174 -9.85 7.31 1.86
C SER A 174 -10.02 7.55 0.36
N ILE A 175 -8.90 7.61 -0.36
CA ILE A 175 -8.89 7.83 -1.81
C ILE A 175 -9.91 6.86 -2.42
N LEU A 176 -10.97 7.41 -3.03
CA LEU A 176 -12.03 6.60 -3.62
C LEU A 176 -11.45 5.79 -4.77
N LEU A 177 -11.11 4.54 -4.48
CA LEU A 177 -10.66 3.58 -5.48
C LEU A 177 -11.84 3.24 -6.39
N THR A 178 -11.60 3.20 -7.69
CA THR A 178 -12.62 2.77 -8.63
C THR A 178 -12.75 1.25 -8.60
N ASN A 179 -13.94 0.73 -8.88
CA ASN A 179 -14.14 -0.71 -9.00
C ASN A 179 -13.42 -1.23 -10.24
N LEU A 180 -12.72 -2.35 -10.09
CA LEU A 180 -11.94 -2.95 -11.17
C LEU A 180 -12.81 -3.27 -12.40
N PHE A 181 -13.98 -3.89 -12.18
CA PHE A 181 -14.82 -4.42 -13.25
C PHE A 181 -15.63 -3.36 -13.99
N ASP A 182 -15.80 -2.19 -13.39
CA ASP A 182 -16.40 -1.02 -14.05
C ASP A 182 -15.35 -0.25 -14.86
N SER A 183 -14.09 -0.33 -14.46
CA SER A 183 -13.00 0.51 -14.98
C SER A 183 -12.14 -0.16 -16.05
N VAL A 184 -12.01 -1.49 -16.01
CA VAL A 184 -11.09 -2.25 -16.87
C VAL A 184 -11.86 -3.33 -17.62
N SER A 185 -11.75 -3.31 -18.95
CA SER A 185 -12.34 -4.35 -19.79
C SER A 185 -11.66 -5.70 -19.56
N GLY A 186 -12.47 -6.76 -19.57
CA GLY A 186 -12.00 -8.12 -19.37
C GLY A 186 -12.81 -9.13 -20.17
N TRP A 187 -12.48 -10.40 -19.98
CA TRP A 187 -13.18 -11.54 -20.56
C TRP A 187 -13.77 -12.39 -19.45
N ASP A 188 -14.90 -13.04 -19.71
CA ASP A 188 -15.50 -13.98 -18.77
C ASP A 188 -15.36 -15.39 -19.32
N ILE A 189 -14.74 -16.26 -18.52
CA ILE A 189 -14.85 -17.71 -18.71
C ILE A 189 -16.03 -18.15 -17.84
N ASP A 190 -17.12 -18.55 -18.47
CA ASP A 190 -18.30 -19.00 -17.77
C ASP A 190 -18.65 -20.46 -18.09
N LEU A 191 -19.82 -20.88 -17.61
CA LEU A 191 -20.40 -22.18 -17.90
C LEU A 191 -21.41 -22.10 -19.06
N ALA A 192 -21.27 -21.15 -19.99
CA ALA A 192 -22.24 -20.94 -21.08
C ALA A 192 -22.47 -22.20 -21.93
N ALA A 193 -21.43 -23.01 -22.13
CA ALA A 193 -21.53 -24.27 -22.85
C ALA A 193 -22.42 -25.32 -22.15
N ILE A 194 -22.66 -25.17 -20.85
CA ILE A 194 -23.52 -26.06 -20.07
C ILE A 194 -24.98 -25.56 -20.17
N PRO A 195 -25.98 -26.44 -20.38
CA PRO A 195 -27.39 -26.05 -20.35
C PRO A 195 -27.78 -25.39 -19.02
N GLU A 196 -28.61 -24.35 -19.07
CA GLU A 196 -29.00 -23.54 -17.90
C GLU A 196 -29.57 -24.39 -16.75
N SER A 197 -30.36 -25.42 -17.07
CA SER A 197 -30.92 -26.36 -16.09
C SER A 197 -29.85 -27.05 -15.25
N LYS A 198 -28.69 -27.36 -15.84
CA LYS A 198 -27.56 -27.98 -15.14
C LYS A 198 -26.67 -26.95 -14.46
N ARG A 199 -26.57 -25.72 -14.97
CA ARG A 199 -25.74 -24.66 -14.37
C ARG A 199 -26.10 -24.38 -12.92
N ALA A 200 -27.37 -24.52 -12.56
CA ALA A 200 -27.85 -24.35 -11.18
C ALA A 200 -27.16 -25.31 -10.20
N GLU A 201 -26.87 -26.54 -10.63
CA GLU A 201 -26.31 -27.63 -9.81
C GLU A 201 -24.80 -27.47 -9.55
N PHE A 202 -24.11 -26.72 -10.41
CA PHE A 202 -22.66 -26.50 -10.27
C PHE A 202 -22.36 -25.57 -9.08
N PRO A 203 -21.39 -25.95 -8.22
CA PRO A 203 -20.96 -25.10 -7.13
C PRO A 203 -20.30 -23.81 -7.62
N LYS A 204 -20.14 -22.85 -6.72
CA LYS A 204 -19.32 -21.66 -7.00
C LYS A 204 -17.85 -22.08 -7.13
N ILE A 205 -17.15 -21.47 -8.07
CA ILE A 205 -15.70 -21.52 -8.25
C ILE A 205 -15.10 -20.62 -7.17
N GLY A 206 -14.31 -21.22 -6.27
CA GLY A 206 -13.65 -20.48 -5.19
C GLY A 206 -12.18 -20.16 -5.50
N LEU A 207 -11.55 -20.97 -6.34
CA LEU A 207 -10.14 -20.87 -6.71
C LEU A 207 -10.00 -21.11 -8.20
N CYS A 208 -8.99 -20.47 -8.80
CA CYS A 208 -8.59 -20.79 -10.16
C CYS A 208 -7.07 -20.71 -10.31
N GLU A 209 -6.55 -21.43 -11.29
CA GLU A 209 -5.14 -21.41 -11.66
C GLU A 209 -5.02 -21.61 -13.18
N VAL A 210 -3.93 -21.14 -13.77
CA VAL A 210 -3.67 -21.24 -15.21
C VAL A 210 -2.44 -22.10 -15.42
N ALA A 211 -2.53 -23.07 -16.33
CA ALA A 211 -1.37 -23.87 -16.66
C ALA A 211 -0.24 -23.00 -17.25
N PRO A 212 1.04 -23.38 -17.11
CA PRO A 212 2.17 -22.59 -17.62
C PRO A 212 2.06 -22.21 -19.11
N SER A 213 1.44 -23.06 -19.91
CA SER A 213 1.19 -22.85 -21.34
C SER A 213 0.13 -21.78 -21.65
N GLY A 214 -0.60 -21.27 -20.66
CA GLY A 214 -1.62 -20.22 -20.83
C GLY A 214 -2.92 -20.68 -21.52
N ASN A 215 -2.98 -21.92 -22.01
CA ASN A 215 -4.10 -22.45 -22.79
C ASN A 215 -5.09 -23.31 -21.99
N LEU A 216 -4.82 -23.53 -20.71
CA LEU A 216 -5.68 -24.29 -19.80
C LEU A 216 -5.93 -23.47 -18.54
N VAL A 217 -7.20 -23.32 -18.19
CA VAL A 217 -7.64 -22.72 -16.93
C VAL A 217 -8.27 -23.81 -16.09
N LEU A 218 -7.85 -23.90 -14.84
CA LEU A 218 -8.36 -24.82 -13.83
C LEU A 218 -9.16 -24.00 -12.82
N GLY A 219 -10.35 -24.48 -12.46
CA GLY A 219 -11.16 -23.90 -11.40
C GLY A 219 -11.50 -24.96 -10.36
N VAL A 220 -11.47 -24.61 -9.08
CA VAL A 220 -11.90 -25.50 -8.00
C VAL A 220 -13.10 -24.88 -7.31
N GLY A 221 -14.21 -25.61 -7.28
CA GLY A 221 -15.41 -25.26 -6.54
C GLY A 221 -15.64 -26.14 -5.32
N ALA A 222 -16.74 -25.91 -4.63
CA ALA A 222 -17.14 -26.74 -3.50
C ALA A 222 -17.37 -28.22 -3.89
N LYS A 223 -17.42 -29.11 -2.90
CA LYS A 223 -17.63 -30.56 -3.08
C LYS A 223 -16.57 -31.22 -4.00
N SER A 224 -15.34 -30.70 -3.98
CA SER A 224 -14.23 -31.18 -4.81
C SER A 224 -14.55 -31.16 -6.32
N THR A 225 -15.35 -30.19 -6.77
CA THR A 225 -15.66 -30.04 -8.20
C THR A 225 -14.49 -29.33 -8.89
N LEU A 226 -13.91 -29.99 -9.90
CA LEU A 226 -12.86 -29.45 -10.74
C LEU A 226 -13.45 -29.03 -12.09
N TYR A 227 -13.16 -27.80 -12.49
CA TYR A 227 -13.49 -27.24 -13.79
C TYR A 227 -12.22 -27.11 -14.62
N ILE A 228 -12.30 -27.48 -15.89
CA ILE A 228 -11.18 -27.40 -16.83
C ILE A 228 -11.68 -26.73 -18.10
N TRP A 229 -11.12 -25.57 -18.40
CA TRP A 229 -11.36 -24.88 -19.66
C TRP A 229 -10.11 -24.94 -20.53
N ARG A 230 -10.29 -25.34 -21.78
CA ARG A 230 -9.26 -25.23 -22.81
C ARG A 230 -9.57 -24.01 -23.66
N LEU A 231 -8.63 -23.06 -23.69
CA LEU A 231 -8.74 -21.87 -24.52
C LEU A 231 -8.37 -22.24 -25.94
N SER A 232 -9.27 -21.97 -26.89
CA SER A 232 -8.95 -21.98 -28.31
C SER A 232 -8.23 -20.68 -28.64
N GLY A 233 -6.95 -20.79 -29.03
CA GLY A 233 -6.17 -19.67 -29.56
C GLY A 233 -6.62 -19.26 -30.96
#